data_AF-A0A1W9PUF4-F1
#
_entry.id   AF-A0A1W9PUF4-F1
#
_cell.length_a   1.000
_cell.length_b   1.000
_cell.length_c   1.000
_cell.angle_alpha   90.00
_cell.angle_beta   90.00
_cell.angle_gamma   90.00
#
_symmetry.space_group_name_H-M   'P 1'
#
loop_
_entity.id
_entity.type
_entity.pdbx_description
1 polymer ?
#
loop_
_entity_poly.entity_id
_entity_poly.type
_entity_poly.pdbx_seq_one_letter_code
_entity_poly.pdbx_strand_id
1 'polypeptide(L)' 'MILHEKISAQLPEWRERVVKLLKEHGDTVAGEVTISQIYGGMRGAKVLVTDVSFVDPNEGIRFRGHTLPVVLEKLP' A
#
# COMPACT_ATOMS: atom_id res chain seq x y z
N MET A 1 -7.66 -8.16 -24.26
CA MET A 1 -6.49 -7.51 -23.60
C MET A 1 -5.87 -8.54 -22.68
N ILE A 2 -4.60 -8.89 -22.86
CA ILE A 2 -3.95 -9.87 -21.98
C ILE A 2 -3.50 -9.12 -20.73
N LEU A 3 -4.13 -9.39 -19.57
CA LEU A 3 -3.84 -8.74 -18.29
C LEU A 3 -2.34 -8.73 -17.95
N HIS A 4 -1.65 -9.82 -18.31
CA HIS A 4 -0.22 -9.99 -18.15
C HIS A 4 0.60 -8.86 -18.80
N GLU A 5 0.30 -8.49 -20.04
CA GLU A 5 1.08 -7.45 -20.77
C GLU A 5 0.95 -6.09 -20.10
N LYS A 6 -0.26 -5.75 -19.64
CA LYS A 6 -0.51 -4.50 -18.90
C LYS A 6 0.25 -4.43 -17.58
N ILE A 7 0.34 -5.55 -16.86
CA ILE A 7 1.09 -5.63 -15.61
C ILE A 7 2.58 -5.50 -15.92
N SER A 8 3.07 -6.26 -16.90
CA SER A 8 4.48 -6.24 -17.32
C SER A 8 4.95 -4.85 -17.74
N ALA A 9 4.11 -4.04 -18.37
CA ALA A 9 4.41 -2.65 -18.71
C ALA A 9 4.55 -1.71 -17.50
N GLN A 10 3.84 -1.96 -16.40
CA GLN A 10 3.85 -1.12 -15.19
C GLN A 10 4.94 -1.51 -14.17
N LEU A 11 5.37 -2.78 -14.17
CA LEU A 11 6.33 -3.31 -13.20
C LEU A 11 7.67 -2.55 -13.12
N PRO A 12 8.29 -2.09 -14.23
CA PRO A 12 9.56 -1.38 -14.17
C PRO A 12 9.49 -0.10 -13.32
N GLU A 13 8.47 0.73 -13.55
CA GLU A 13 8.25 1.98 -12.82
C GLU A 13 8.02 1.71 -11.32
N TRP A 14 7.22 0.69 -10.99
CA TRP A 14 6.97 0.34 -9.58
C TRP A 14 8.22 -0.13 -8.86
N ARG A 15 9.07 -0.92 -9.53
CA ARG A 15 10.36 -1.36 -8.96
C ARG A 15 11.29 -0.19 -8.73
N GLU A 16 11.40 0.71 -9.71
CA GLU A 16 12.23 1.92 -9.59
C GLU A 16 11.78 2.79 -8.42
N ARG A 17 10.46 2.99 -8.25
CA ARG A 17 9.90 3.73 -7.12
C ARG A 17 10.29 3.14 -5.77
N VAL A 18 10.22 1.82 -5.60
CA VAL A 18 10.61 1.14 -4.35
C VAL A 18 12.11 1.28 -4.09
N VAL A 19 12.94 1.06 -5.12
CA VAL A 19 14.40 1.22 -5.00
C VAL A 19 14.77 2.64 -4.62
N LYS A 20 14.13 3.64 -5.24
CA LYS A 20 14.35 5.06 -4.91
C LYS A 20 13.97 5.37 -3.46
N LEU A 21 12.78 4.93 -3.01
CA LEU A 21 12.33 5.14 -1.64
C LEU A 21 13.31 4.55 -0.61
N LEU A 22 13.78 3.32 -0.84
CA LEU A 22 14.75 2.68 0.06
C LEU A 22 16.10 3.39 0.04
N LYS A 23 16.56 3.85 -1.12
CA LYS A 23 17.82 4.59 -1.24
C LYS A 23 17.78 5.94 -0.54
N GLU A 24 16.66 6.66 -0.65
CA GLU A 24 16.52 8.02 -0.12
C GLU A 24 16.09 8.03 1.34
N HIS A 25 15.30 7.04 1.78
CA HIS A 25 14.63 7.05 3.08
C HIS A 25 14.77 5.74 3.87
N GLY A 26 15.68 4.83 3.48
CA GLY A 26 15.84 3.52 4.12
C GLY A 26 16.06 3.56 5.64
N ASP A 27 16.76 4.58 6.14
CA ASP A 27 17.02 4.77 7.57
C ASP A 27 16.01 5.70 8.27
N THR A 28 14.95 6.12 7.57
CA THR A 28 13.93 7.00 8.15
C THR A 28 13.01 6.21 9.07
N VAL A 29 12.87 6.67 10.32
CA VAL A 29 11.97 6.07 11.30
C VAL A 29 10.50 6.32 10.91
N ALA A 30 9.79 5.25 10.52
CA ALA A 30 8.37 5.31 10.12
C ALA A 30 7.37 5.19 11.30
N GLY A 31 7.86 4.84 12.49
CA GLY A 31 7.10 4.72 13.72
C GLY A 31 7.88 4.00 14.82
N GLU A 32 7.47 4.18 16.07
CA GLU A 32 7.99 3.43 17.21
C GLU A 32 7.21 2.13 17.41
N VAL A 33 7.87 1.10 17.95
CA VAL A 33 7.25 -0.20 18.28
C VAL A 33 7.43 -0.45 19.77
N THR A 34 6.32 -0.69 20.47
CA THR A 34 6.33 -0.97 21.91
C THR A 34 6.32 -2.47 22.21
N ILE A 35 6.73 -2.85 23.42
CA ILE A 35 6.70 -4.25 23.89
C ILE A 35 5.28 -4.85 23.83
N SER A 36 4.25 -4.07 24.16
CA SER A 36 2.86 -4.55 24.10
C SER A 36 2.40 -4.81 22.66
N GLN A 37 2.88 -4.04 21.69
CA GLN A 37 2.62 -4.32 20.28
C GLN A 37 3.31 -5.61 19.83
N ILE A 38 4.54 -5.89 20.29
CA ILE A 38 5.25 -7.13 19.97
C ILE A 38 4.46 -8.35 20.46
N TYR A 39 4.05 -8.37 21.74
CA TYR A 39 3.25 -9.47 22.28
C TYR A 39 1.79 -9.49 21.78
N GLY A 40 1.26 -8.33 21.39
CA GLY A 40 -0.11 -8.16 20.89
C GLY A 40 -0.26 -8.36 19.38
N GLY A 41 0.73 -8.92 18.69
CA GLY A 41 0.66 -9.20 17.25
C GLY A 41 0.76 -7.97 16.34
N MET A 42 1.61 -7.01 16.72
CA MET A 42 1.88 -5.76 15.97
C MET A 42 0.67 -4.86 15.75
N ARG A 43 -0.36 -4.96 16.59
CA ARG A 43 -1.58 -4.15 16.45
C ARG A 43 -1.27 -2.65 16.48
N GLY A 44 -1.66 -1.94 15.43
CA GLY A 44 -1.43 -0.50 15.30
C GLY A 44 0.00 -0.11 14.90
N ALA A 45 0.92 -1.06 14.72
CA ALA A 45 2.27 -0.78 14.22
C ALA A 45 2.28 -0.75 12.69
N LYS A 46 3.01 0.22 12.11
CA LYS A 46 3.21 0.34 10.65
C LYS A 46 4.39 -0.53 10.23
N VAL A 47 4.12 -1.79 9.90
CA VAL A 47 5.17 -2.81 9.66
C VAL A 47 5.19 -3.38 8.24
N LEU A 48 4.21 -3.04 7.40
CA LEU A 48 4.04 -3.61 6.05
C LEU A 48 3.61 -2.52 5.06
N VAL A 49 4.00 -2.72 3.79
CA VAL A 49 3.52 -1.91 2.65
C VAL A 49 2.43 -2.69 1.92
N THR A 50 1.32 -2.03 1.60
CA THR A 50 0.20 -2.60 0.83
C THR A 50 -0.27 -1.62 -0.24
N ASP A 51 -0.05 -1.92 -1.52
CA ASP A 51 -0.33 -0.98 -2.62
C ASP A 51 -1.75 -1.09 -3.20
N VAL A 52 -2.48 -2.16 -2.89
CA VAL A 52 -3.77 -2.49 -3.54
C VAL A 52 -4.92 -1.75 -2.88
N SER A 53 -4.94 -1.69 -1.55
CA SER A 53 -6.01 -1.05 -0.79
C SER A 53 -5.49 -0.42 0.49
N PHE A 54 -6.27 0.53 1.00
CA PHE A 54 -6.05 1.21 2.26
C PHE A 54 -7.41 1.51 2.91
N VAL A 55 -7.48 1.44 4.24
CA VAL A 55 -8.70 1.76 5.00
C VAL A 55 -8.59 3.19 5.49
N ASP A 56 -9.40 4.07 4.90
CA ASP A 56 -9.57 5.44 5.34
C ASP A 56 -10.51 5.49 6.56
N PRO A 57 -10.14 6.16 7.66
CA PRO A 57 -10.99 6.26 8.84
C PRO A 57 -12.36 6.92 8.59
N ASN A 58 -12.49 7.78 7.59
CA ASN A 58 -13.72 8.52 7.29
C ASN A 58 -14.51 7.91 6.13
N GLU A 59 -13.81 7.42 5.10
CA GLU A 59 -14.45 6.95 3.86
C GLU A 59 -14.49 5.42 3.73
N GLY A 60 -13.87 4.69 4.67
CA GLY A 60 -13.77 3.24 4.63
C GLY A 60 -12.71 2.75 3.64
N ILE A 61 -12.90 1.54 3.08
CA ILE A 61 -11.90 0.93 2.21
C ILE A 61 -11.80 1.64 0.86
N ARG A 62 -10.56 1.93 0.45
CA ARG A 62 -10.19 2.42 -0.87
C ARG A 62 -9.48 1.33 -1.66
N PHE A 63 -9.81 1.18 -2.95
CA PHE A 63 -9.14 0.29 -3.89
C PHE A 63 -8.35 1.11 -4.91
N ARG A 64 -7.02 1.00 -4.89
CA ARG A 64 -6.11 1.81 -5.74
C ARG A 64 -6.45 3.31 -5.73
N GLY A 65 -6.85 3.83 -4.58
CA GLY A 65 -7.22 5.24 -4.37
C GLY A 65 -8.70 5.58 -4.59
N HIS A 66 -9.52 4.67 -5.12
CA HIS A 66 -10.95 4.90 -5.32
C HIS A 66 -11.77 4.41 -4.14
N THR A 67 -12.78 5.19 -3.72
CA THR A 67 -13.79 4.75 -2.75
C THR A 67 -14.68 3.67 -3.36
N LEU A 68 -15.33 2.87 -2.51
CA LEU A 68 -16.22 1.80 -2.98
C LEU A 68 -17.31 2.27 -3.97
N PRO A 69 -18.02 3.40 -3.76
CA PRO A 69 -19.02 3.87 -4.73
C PRO A 69 -18.43 4.14 -6.12
N VAL A 70 -17.26 4.79 -6.18
CA VAL A 70 -16.57 5.09 -7.45
C VAL A 70 -16.12 3.82 -8.15
N VAL A 71 -15.68 2.81 -7.39
CA VAL A 71 -15.31 1.51 -7.94
C VAL A 71 -16.52 0.83 -8.56
N LEU A 72 -17.65 0.77 -7.85
CA LEU A 72 -18.87 0.14 -8.37
C LEU A 72 -19.42 0.84 -9.62
N GLU A 73 -19.28 2.16 -9.72
CA GLU A 73 -19.67 2.92 -10.93
C GLU A 73 -18.77 2.63 -12.14
N LYS A 74 -17.46 2.45 -11.91
CA LYS A 74 -16.46 2.30 -12.99
C LYS A 74 -16.23 0.85 -13.41
N LEU A 75 -16.56 -0.11 -12.56
CA LEU A 75 -16.41 -1.51 -12.90
C LEU A 75 -17.47 -1.91 -13.94
N PRO A 76 -17.08 -2.69 -14.97
CA PRO A 76 -17.99 -3.18 -16.01
C PRO A 76 -18.96 -4.25 -15.49
#